data_AF-A0A1B6HFB8-F1
#
_entry.id   AF-A0A1B6HFB8-F1
#
_cell.length_a   1.000
_cell.length_b   1.000
_cell.length_c   1.000
_cell.angle_alpha   90.00
_cell.angle_beta   90.00
_cell.angle_gamma   90.00
#
_symmetry.space_group_name_H-M   'P 1'
#
loop_
_entity.id
_entity.type
_entity.pdbx_description
1 polymer ?
#
loop_
_entity_poly.entity_id
_entity_poly.type
_entity_poly.pdbx_seq_one_letter_code
_entity_poly.pdbx_strand_id
1 'polypeptide(L)'
;ERMAMRTQKELVILHKEGCERPNNTVTWLNMRNWISSHHHILCNKRMFSRRSQYRINELYSKVLMSEPNIHSDFSRLARWLTGTSVGLVLGGGGARGASHVGMVKAIQEAGIPIDMVGGVSIGAFMGALWCTERNVTTMTQKAREWSKKMTQWWRQLLDLTYPATSMFKGSYFNQTIYSTFGDTYIEDLWLPYFTITTDITASVMRIHTHGSLWRYIRGSMSLSGYMPPLCDPTDGHLLLDGGYVNNLPADVMKRCGAKYILAIDVGSQDDMDLTNYGDDLSGWWLLLKRLPFTSPVKVPNLPDIQSRLAYVSCVRQLEEVKNSDYCEYIRPPIDKYTTLQFGSFDEIKDVGYNHGKTFFTGMMKGGAYPPFLRSPDMQVSRIESRKSTTTQSTSYTFTDLAQMVCKVQRKPYSGASDSSDDDYEADEEDTQEVGYASEPSGNILDSNHSPLMRRRTGGSLSLSENELESESEFYSRTSRMPQ
;
A
#
# COMPACT_ATOMS: atom_id res chain seq x y z
N GLU A 1 -32.26 -17.38 5.74
CA GLU A 1 -31.05 -16.69 5.20
C GLU A 1 -29.80 -17.39 5.72
N ARG A 2 -29.18 -18.27 4.93
CA ARG A 2 -27.81 -18.73 5.24
C ARG A 2 -26.90 -17.55 4.91
N MET A 3 -26.31 -16.91 5.93
CA MET A 3 -25.20 -15.99 5.73
C MET A 3 -24.21 -16.68 4.80
N ALA A 4 -24.04 -16.17 3.58
CA ALA A 4 -23.04 -16.68 2.66
C ALA A 4 -21.69 -16.48 3.35
N MET A 5 -21.11 -17.56 3.89
CA MET A 5 -19.77 -17.52 4.46
C MET A 5 -18.82 -17.14 3.33
N ARG A 6 -18.42 -15.86 3.29
CA ARG A 6 -17.36 -15.39 2.40
C ARG A 6 -16.05 -15.94 2.95
N THR A 7 -15.56 -17.01 2.32
CA THR A 7 -14.23 -17.55 2.59
C THR A 7 -13.22 -16.74 1.78
N GLN A 8 -12.27 -16.10 2.46
CA GLN A 8 -11.10 -15.50 1.82
C GLN A 8 -9.98 -16.53 1.74
N LYS A 9 -9.43 -16.72 0.54
CA LYS A 9 -8.31 -17.64 0.30
C LYS A 9 -7.03 -16.83 0.23
N GLU A 10 -6.24 -16.94 1.30
CA GLU A 10 -4.99 -16.23 1.48
C GLU A 10 -3.83 -17.13 1.07
N LEU A 11 -3.04 -16.69 0.09
CA LEU A 11 -1.84 -17.39 -0.33
C LEU A 11 -0.63 -16.93 0.48
N VAL A 12 0.14 -17.87 1.02
CA VAL A 12 1.40 -17.57 1.71
C VAL A 12 2.57 -18.16 0.92
N ILE A 13 3.41 -17.29 0.37
CA ILE A 13 4.60 -17.66 -0.40
C ILE A 13 5.81 -17.54 0.52
N LEU A 14 6.50 -18.65 0.74
CA LEU A 14 7.65 -18.73 1.64
C LEU A 14 8.96 -18.53 0.88
N HIS A 15 9.77 -17.60 1.36
CA HIS A 15 11.05 -17.21 0.78
C HIS A 15 12.21 -17.56 1.72
N LYS A 16 13.30 -18.11 1.19
CA LYS A 16 14.51 -18.40 1.98
C LYS A 16 15.26 -17.12 2.32
N GLU A 17 15.83 -17.04 3.52
CA GLU A 17 16.70 -15.93 3.89
C GLU A 17 17.89 -15.80 2.92
N GLY A 18 18.08 -14.61 2.34
CA GLY A 18 19.11 -14.34 1.34
C GLY A 18 18.69 -14.61 -0.12
N CYS A 19 17.43 -14.97 -0.37
CA CYS A 19 16.92 -15.04 -1.74
C CYS A 19 16.85 -13.65 -2.38
N GLU A 20 16.85 -13.62 -3.71
CA GLU A 20 16.48 -12.44 -4.46
C GLU A 20 15.03 -12.04 -4.16
N ARG A 21 14.64 -10.83 -4.56
CA ARG A 21 13.28 -10.31 -4.37
C ARG A 21 12.24 -11.24 -5.02
N PRO A 22 10.98 -11.23 -4.54
CA PRO A 22 9.92 -11.98 -5.20
C PRO A 22 9.85 -11.57 -6.67
N ASN A 23 9.62 -12.55 -7.53
CA ASN A 23 9.50 -12.35 -8.97
C ASN A 23 8.52 -13.36 -9.54
N ASN A 24 7.99 -13.07 -10.73
CA ASN A 24 7.05 -13.95 -11.45
C ASN A 24 5.81 -14.36 -10.64
N THR A 25 5.44 -13.58 -9.61
CA THR A 25 4.29 -13.88 -8.73
C THR A 25 3.00 -13.86 -9.53
N VAL A 26 2.90 -12.95 -10.50
CA VAL A 26 1.76 -12.82 -11.42
C VAL A 26 1.48 -14.12 -12.17
N THR A 27 2.51 -14.78 -12.70
CA THR A 27 2.36 -16.05 -13.43
C THR A 27 1.75 -17.12 -12.54
N TRP A 28 2.18 -17.16 -11.28
CA TRP A 28 1.68 -18.12 -10.30
C TRP A 28 0.23 -17.85 -9.89
N LEU A 29 -0.12 -16.57 -9.69
CA LEU A 29 -1.47 -16.12 -9.33
C LEU A 29 -2.47 -16.29 -10.49
N ASN A 30 -2.05 -16.08 -11.73
CA ASN A 30 -2.92 -16.24 -12.91
C ASN A 30 -3.42 -17.68 -13.06
N MET A 31 -2.65 -18.68 -12.64
CA MET A 31 -3.07 -20.09 -12.63
C MET A 31 -4.10 -20.40 -11.52
N ARG A 32 -4.32 -19.47 -10.57
CA ARG A 32 -5.11 -19.69 -9.35
C ARG A 32 -6.03 -18.50 -9.08
N ASN A 33 -6.98 -18.30 -9.99
CA ASN A 33 -7.98 -17.23 -9.92
C ASN A 33 -8.84 -17.22 -8.64
N TRP A 34 -8.89 -18.33 -7.91
CA TRP A 34 -9.60 -18.49 -6.64
C TRP A 34 -8.90 -17.83 -5.44
N ILE A 35 -7.66 -17.35 -5.59
CA ILE A 35 -6.91 -16.68 -4.52
C ILE A 35 -7.40 -15.25 -4.34
N SER A 36 -7.77 -14.90 -3.11
CA SER A 36 -8.25 -13.57 -2.75
C SER A 36 -7.09 -12.59 -2.59
N SER A 37 -6.04 -12.98 -1.87
CA SER A 37 -4.83 -12.16 -1.68
C SER A 37 -3.59 -13.03 -1.43
N HIS A 38 -2.40 -12.43 -1.49
CA HIS A 38 -1.15 -13.15 -1.29
C HIS A 38 -0.16 -12.40 -0.38
N HIS A 39 0.71 -13.16 0.27
CA HIS A 39 1.69 -12.67 1.23
C HIS A 39 3.06 -13.31 0.97
N HIS A 40 4.11 -12.49 0.86
CA HIS A 40 5.48 -12.96 0.78
C HIS A 40 6.14 -12.99 2.15
N ILE A 41 6.51 -14.17 2.63
CA ILE A 41 7.10 -14.37 3.96
C ILE A 41 8.56 -14.78 3.84
N LEU A 42 9.47 -13.91 4.26
CA LEU A 42 10.87 -14.22 4.43
C LEU A 42 11.04 -15.10 5.68
N CYS A 43 11.44 -16.34 5.43
CA CYS A 43 11.58 -17.37 6.43
C CYS A 43 13.03 -17.48 6.91
N ASN A 44 13.19 -17.57 8.23
CA ASN A 44 14.49 -17.84 8.86
C ASN A 44 15.01 -19.22 8.39
N LYS A 45 16.34 -19.35 8.18
CA LYS A 45 17.01 -20.58 7.74
C LYS A 45 16.54 -21.86 8.44
N ARG A 46 16.18 -21.76 9.73
CA ARG A 46 15.67 -22.89 10.53
C ARG A 46 14.43 -23.57 9.94
N MET A 47 13.58 -22.85 9.20
CA MET A 47 12.36 -23.39 8.59
C MET A 47 12.65 -24.40 7.48
N PHE A 48 13.85 -24.37 6.91
CA PHE A 48 14.27 -25.24 5.81
C PHE A 48 15.31 -26.28 6.24
N SER A 49 15.69 -26.32 7.53
CA SER A 49 16.61 -27.33 8.04
C SER A 49 15.84 -28.51 8.65
N ARG A 50 16.09 -29.72 8.15
CA ARG A 50 15.60 -30.95 8.80
C ARG A 50 16.33 -31.14 10.14
N ARG A 51 15.57 -31.34 11.22
CA ARG A 51 16.07 -31.57 12.58
C ARG A 51 15.22 -32.65 13.25
N SER A 52 15.77 -33.37 14.22
CA SER A 52 15.01 -34.34 15.01
C SER A 52 13.86 -33.65 15.77
N GLN A 53 12.77 -34.38 15.99
CA GLN A 53 11.58 -33.85 16.68
C GLN A 53 11.91 -33.29 18.07
N TYR A 54 12.79 -33.97 18.81
CA TYR A 54 13.29 -33.48 20.10
C TYR A 54 13.91 -32.09 19.99
N ARG A 55 14.78 -31.87 19.01
CA ARG A 55 15.48 -30.59 18.82
C ARG A 55 14.56 -29.50 18.28
N ILE A 56 13.53 -29.85 17.54
CA ILE A 56 12.45 -28.94 17.12
C ILE A 56 11.67 -28.49 18.36
N ASN A 57 11.25 -29.43 19.22
CA ASN A 57 10.49 -29.12 20.43
C ASN A 57 11.30 -28.25 21.40
N GLU A 58 12.58 -28.57 21.63
CA GLU A 58 13.49 -27.78 22.48
C GLU A 58 13.71 -26.36 21.91
N LEU A 59 13.79 -26.22 20.58
CA LEU A 59 13.93 -24.92 19.95
C LEU A 59 12.66 -24.09 20.12
N TYR A 60 11.50 -24.67 19.81
CA TYR A 60 10.23 -23.95 19.91
C TYR A 60 9.84 -23.64 21.35
N SER A 61 10.21 -24.48 22.33
CA SER A 61 10.02 -24.14 23.74
C SER A 61 10.80 -22.87 24.11
N LYS A 62 12.06 -22.74 23.66
CA LYS A 62 12.86 -21.51 23.85
C LYS A 62 12.30 -20.31 23.09
N VAL A 63 11.84 -20.50 21.86
CA VAL A 63 11.26 -19.42 21.04
C VAL A 63 9.95 -18.91 21.64
N LEU A 64 9.11 -19.81 22.17
CA LEU A 64 7.86 -19.45 22.84
C LEU A 64 8.10 -18.70 24.16
N MET A 65 9.29 -18.84 24.77
CA MET A 65 9.71 -18.04 25.93
C MET A 65 10.24 -16.65 25.54
N SER A 66 10.60 -16.42 24.27
CA SER A 66 11.10 -15.13 23.79
C SER A 66 9.99 -14.24 23.28
N GLU A 67 10.14 -12.92 23.43
CA GLU A 67 9.18 -11.97 22.86
C GLU A 67 9.18 -12.04 21.32
N PRO A 68 7.99 -12.04 20.70
CA PRO A 68 7.89 -12.09 19.25
C PRO A 68 8.44 -10.81 18.62
N ASN A 69 9.32 -10.96 17.63
CA ASN A 69 9.80 -9.82 16.86
C ASN A 69 8.65 -9.18 16.07
N ILE A 70 8.27 -7.95 16.44
CA ILE A 70 7.15 -7.22 15.84
C ILE A 70 7.34 -6.96 14.33
N HIS A 71 8.58 -6.86 13.86
CA HIS A 71 8.94 -6.60 12.47
C HIS A 71 9.09 -7.87 11.62
N SER A 72 8.88 -9.07 12.19
CA SER A 72 8.94 -10.31 11.42
C SER A 72 7.75 -10.45 10.45
N ASP A 73 7.97 -11.12 9.33
CA ASP A 73 6.91 -11.37 8.33
C ASP A 73 5.80 -12.26 8.87
N PHE A 74 6.13 -13.19 9.77
CA PHE A 74 5.13 -13.98 10.48
C PHE A 74 4.28 -13.13 11.42
N SER A 75 4.88 -12.14 12.09
CA SER A 75 4.14 -11.18 12.91
C SER A 75 3.22 -10.31 12.06
N ARG A 76 3.67 -9.89 10.85
CA ARG A 76 2.80 -9.22 9.87
C ARG A 76 1.62 -10.10 9.47
N LEU A 77 1.89 -11.35 9.09
CA LEU A 77 0.84 -12.30 8.71
C LEU A 77 -0.16 -12.53 9.85
N ALA A 78 0.34 -12.67 11.08
CA ALA A 78 -0.52 -12.80 12.26
C ALA A 78 -1.40 -11.56 12.46
N ARG A 79 -0.85 -10.34 12.32
CA ARG A 79 -1.63 -9.09 12.38
C ARG A 79 -2.66 -9.00 11.26
N TRP A 80 -2.33 -9.47 10.06
CA TRP A 80 -3.26 -9.57 8.95
C TRP A 80 -4.44 -10.49 9.27
N LEU A 81 -4.15 -11.73 9.67
CA LEU A 81 -5.18 -12.73 9.97
C LEU A 81 -6.05 -12.37 11.18
N THR A 82 -5.50 -11.61 12.14
CA THR A 82 -6.23 -11.15 13.33
C THR A 82 -6.92 -9.80 13.15
N GLY A 83 -6.78 -9.17 11.97
CA GLY A 83 -7.37 -7.86 11.68
C GLY A 83 -6.78 -6.73 12.52
N THR A 84 -5.50 -6.82 12.88
CA THR A 84 -4.76 -5.78 13.62
C THR A 84 -3.61 -5.19 12.81
N SER A 85 -3.68 -5.27 11.49
CA SER A 85 -2.68 -4.73 10.57
C SER A 85 -2.50 -3.23 10.72
N VAL A 86 -1.26 -2.78 10.58
CA VAL A 86 -0.86 -1.37 10.54
C VAL A 86 -0.58 -0.95 9.10
N GLY A 87 -1.39 -0.03 8.59
CA GLY A 87 -1.24 0.56 7.26
C GLY A 87 -0.49 1.88 7.30
N LEU A 88 0.38 2.10 6.30
CA LEU A 88 1.06 3.38 6.07
C LEU A 88 0.57 4.01 4.77
N VAL A 89 0.05 5.23 4.84
CA VAL A 89 -0.39 5.99 3.67
C VAL A 89 0.51 7.19 3.46
N LEU A 90 1.05 7.32 2.25
CA LEU A 90 1.97 8.38 1.85
C LEU A 90 1.32 9.29 0.81
N GLY A 91 1.08 10.54 1.18
CA GLY A 91 0.43 11.51 0.29
C GLY A 91 1.32 12.06 -0.82
N GLY A 92 0.69 12.70 -1.81
CA GLY A 92 1.36 13.40 -2.90
C GLY A 92 1.82 14.81 -2.53
N GLY A 93 2.87 15.30 -3.20
CA GLY A 93 3.45 16.64 -2.92
C GLY A 93 4.79 16.94 -3.62
N GLY A 94 5.15 16.20 -4.67
CA GLY A 94 6.40 16.40 -5.40
C GLY A 94 7.65 16.23 -4.53
N ALA A 95 8.63 17.12 -4.64
CA ALA A 95 9.92 17.08 -3.92
C ALA A 95 9.77 16.99 -2.39
N ARG A 96 8.68 17.54 -1.84
CA ARG A 96 8.33 17.44 -0.41
C ARG A 96 8.21 16.00 0.09
N GLY A 97 7.91 15.06 -0.80
CA GLY A 97 7.85 13.63 -0.51
C GLY A 97 9.18 13.00 -0.08
N ALA A 98 10.32 13.70 -0.20
CA ALA A 98 11.56 13.25 0.42
C ALA A 98 11.44 13.08 1.95
N SER A 99 10.52 13.82 2.59
CA SER A 99 10.22 13.69 4.02
C SER A 99 9.64 12.31 4.39
N HIS A 100 8.95 11.63 3.45
CA HIS A 100 8.44 10.27 3.65
C HIS A 100 9.54 9.29 4.04
N VAL A 101 10.73 9.41 3.42
CA VAL A 101 11.89 8.56 3.73
C VAL A 101 12.33 8.75 5.19
N GLY A 102 12.38 9.99 5.66
CA GLY A 102 12.71 10.32 7.04
C GLY A 102 11.64 9.84 8.03
N MET A 103 10.36 9.96 7.66
CA MET A 103 9.24 9.47 8.46
C MET A 103 9.25 7.95 8.59
N VAL A 104 9.48 7.21 7.50
CA VAL A 104 9.61 5.74 7.54
C VAL A 104 10.74 5.31 8.47
N LYS A 105 11.87 6.01 8.44
CA LYS A 105 12.96 5.79 9.40
C LYS A 105 12.51 5.99 10.85
N ALA A 106 11.82 7.08 11.15
CA ALA A 106 11.31 7.36 12.48
C ALA A 106 10.26 6.34 12.95
N ILE A 107 9.39 5.86 12.06
CA ILE A 107 8.40 4.80 12.34
C ILE A 107 9.10 3.49 12.71
N GLN A 108 10.13 3.10 11.95
CA GLN A 108 10.92 1.90 12.24
C GLN A 108 11.66 2.01 13.59
N GLU A 109 12.30 3.14 13.88
CA GLU A 109 12.99 3.37 15.15
C GLU A 109 12.03 3.44 16.35
N ALA A 110 10.78 3.84 16.13
CA ALA A 110 9.73 3.81 17.15
C ALA A 110 9.17 2.39 17.40
N GLY A 111 9.66 1.36 16.71
CA GLY A 111 9.19 -0.02 16.84
C GLY A 111 7.81 -0.26 16.24
N ILE A 112 7.33 0.62 15.35
CA ILE A 112 6.00 0.50 14.74
C ILE A 112 6.10 -0.38 13.49
N PRO A 113 5.35 -1.50 13.40
CA PRO A 113 5.33 -2.32 12.20
C PRO A 113 4.59 -1.62 11.06
N ILE A 114 5.02 -1.87 9.82
CA ILE A 114 4.33 -1.45 8.59
C ILE A 114 3.92 -2.73 7.85
N ASP A 115 2.63 -3.02 7.84
CA ASP A 115 2.09 -4.27 7.30
C ASP A 115 1.56 -4.11 5.87
N MET A 116 1.15 -2.89 5.48
CA MET A 116 0.70 -2.56 4.13
C MET A 116 0.95 -1.08 3.83
N VAL A 117 1.11 -0.73 2.55
CA VAL A 117 1.44 0.63 2.13
C VAL A 117 0.55 1.12 1.00
N GLY A 118 0.03 2.33 1.14
CA GLY A 118 -0.69 3.04 0.09
C GLY A 118 0.06 4.32 -0.25
N GLY A 119 0.07 4.72 -1.52
CA GLY A 119 0.70 5.97 -1.90
C GLY A 119 0.08 6.66 -3.10
N VAL A 120 0.28 7.97 -3.17
CA VAL A 120 -0.18 8.82 -4.28
C VAL A 120 0.95 9.71 -4.75
N SER A 121 1.12 9.85 -6.07
CA SER A 121 2.17 10.66 -6.68
C SER A 121 3.55 10.30 -6.11
N ILE A 122 4.29 11.27 -5.56
CA ILE A 122 5.58 10.98 -4.90
C ILE A 122 5.46 9.97 -3.75
N GLY A 123 4.33 9.95 -3.04
CA GLY A 123 4.06 8.95 -2.01
C GLY A 123 3.95 7.54 -2.58
N ALA A 124 3.40 7.38 -3.79
CA ALA A 124 3.39 6.10 -4.50
C ALA A 124 4.82 5.62 -4.79
N PHE A 125 5.68 6.52 -5.28
CA PHE A 125 7.08 6.23 -5.56
C PHE A 125 7.86 5.83 -4.29
N MET A 126 7.77 6.63 -3.22
CA MET A 126 8.49 6.35 -1.97
C MET A 126 7.95 5.09 -1.27
N GLY A 127 6.63 4.89 -1.29
CA GLY A 127 5.99 3.70 -0.73
C GLY A 127 6.39 2.43 -1.47
N ALA A 128 6.47 2.47 -2.80
CA ALA A 128 6.93 1.35 -3.61
C ALA A 128 8.39 1.01 -3.29
N LEU A 129 9.28 2.01 -3.17
CA LEU A 129 10.68 1.78 -2.76
C LEU A 129 10.77 1.05 -1.42
N TRP A 130 9.95 1.45 -0.44
CA TRP A 130 9.90 0.76 0.85
C TRP A 130 9.43 -0.70 0.71
N CYS A 131 8.36 -0.94 -0.05
CA CYS A 131 7.81 -2.27 -0.27
C CYS A 131 8.76 -3.20 -1.07
N THR A 132 9.61 -2.62 -1.93
CA THR A 132 10.61 -3.36 -2.70
C THR A 132 11.86 -3.69 -1.87
N GLU A 133 12.37 -2.74 -1.09
CA GLU A 133 13.68 -2.87 -0.43
C GLU A 133 13.59 -3.35 1.02
N ARG A 134 12.54 -2.98 1.76
CA ARG A 134 12.38 -3.19 3.21
C ARG A 134 13.54 -2.70 4.10
N ASN A 135 14.48 -1.95 3.52
CA ASN A 135 15.64 -1.42 4.19
C ASN A 135 15.68 0.09 3.97
N VAL A 136 15.67 0.84 5.08
CA VAL A 136 15.65 2.30 5.08
C VAL A 136 16.88 2.87 4.36
N THR A 137 18.05 2.26 4.52
CA THR A 137 19.30 2.72 3.89
C THR A 137 19.24 2.59 2.38
N THR A 138 18.82 1.41 1.87
CA THR A 138 18.70 1.17 0.43
C THR A 138 17.60 2.02 -0.20
N MET A 139 16.45 2.16 0.50
CA MET A 139 15.38 3.07 0.11
C MET A 139 15.89 4.51 0.00
N THR A 140 16.63 4.98 1.01
CA THR A 140 17.20 6.34 1.03
C THR A 140 18.16 6.56 -0.13
N GLN A 141 19.05 5.59 -0.41
CA GLN A 141 19.99 5.68 -1.51
C GLN A 141 19.27 5.80 -2.85
N LYS A 142 18.33 4.89 -3.14
CA LYS A 142 17.57 4.91 -4.40
C LYS A 142 16.72 6.17 -4.56
N ALA A 143 16.08 6.62 -3.47
CA ALA A 143 15.29 7.85 -3.47
C ALA A 143 16.17 9.09 -3.73
N ARG A 144 17.38 9.15 -3.14
CA ARG A 144 18.35 10.22 -3.38
C ARG A 144 18.86 10.20 -4.82
N GLU A 145 19.21 9.03 -5.34
CA GLU A 145 19.68 8.87 -6.73
C GLU A 145 18.61 9.30 -7.74
N TRP A 146 17.36 8.91 -7.53
CA TRP A 146 16.24 9.34 -8.37
C TRP A 146 16.01 10.86 -8.25
N SER A 147 16.04 11.42 -7.05
CA SER A 147 15.88 12.88 -6.85
C SER A 147 16.98 13.68 -7.56
N LYS A 148 18.24 13.20 -7.54
CA LYS A 148 19.35 13.77 -8.31
C LYS A 148 19.17 13.68 -9.83
N LYS A 149 18.50 12.64 -10.33
CA LYS A 149 18.12 12.58 -11.76
C LYS A 149 17.08 13.65 -12.08
N MET A 150 16.14 13.90 -11.17
CA MET A 150 15.10 14.92 -11.34
C MET A 150 15.61 16.36 -11.31
N THR A 151 16.79 16.64 -10.76
CA THR A 151 17.40 17.97 -10.83
C THR A 151 18.08 18.26 -12.18
N GLN A 152 18.23 17.27 -13.06
CA GLN A 152 18.87 17.42 -14.38
C GLN A 152 17.91 18.03 -15.41
N TRP A 153 17.56 19.31 -15.22
CA TRP A 153 16.54 20.00 -16.02
C TRP A 153 16.84 20.04 -17.53
N TRP A 154 18.11 20.02 -17.94
CA TRP A 154 18.51 19.95 -19.35
C TRP A 154 17.96 18.70 -20.06
N ARG A 155 17.93 17.55 -19.37
CA ARG A 155 17.41 16.30 -19.95
C ARG A 155 15.88 16.30 -20.01
N GLN A 156 15.23 16.98 -19.08
CA GLN A 156 13.77 17.22 -19.12
C GLN A 156 13.41 18.18 -20.27
N LEU A 157 14.19 19.24 -20.50
CA LEU A 157 13.96 20.15 -21.63
C LEU A 157 14.07 19.47 -23.00
N LEU A 158 14.95 18.49 -23.16
CA LEU A 158 15.02 17.71 -24.41
C LEU A 158 13.76 16.89 -24.67
N ASP A 159 12.92 16.71 -23.65
CA ASP A 159 11.64 16.03 -23.70
C ASP A 159 10.46 16.98 -23.98
N LEU A 160 10.72 18.29 -24.18
CA LEU A 160 9.69 19.25 -24.59
C LEU A 160 9.02 18.82 -25.90
N THR A 161 7.71 19.01 -25.95
CA THR A 161 6.88 18.70 -27.12
C THR A 161 5.97 19.87 -27.45
N TYR A 162 5.33 19.81 -28.62
CA TYR A 162 4.29 20.77 -28.96
C TYR A 162 3.16 20.69 -27.92
N PRO A 163 2.84 21.79 -27.22
CA PRO A 163 1.95 21.76 -26.06
C PRO A 163 0.47 21.73 -26.46
N ALA A 164 0.08 20.77 -27.31
CA ALA A 164 -1.33 20.48 -27.58
C ALA A 164 -2.00 19.76 -26.40
N THR A 165 -1.28 18.84 -25.77
CA THR A 165 -1.78 18.01 -24.66
C THR A 165 -0.92 18.10 -23.40
N SER A 166 0.40 18.22 -23.54
CA SER A 166 1.35 18.35 -22.44
C SER A 166 2.62 19.08 -22.87
N MET A 167 3.32 19.69 -21.92
CA MET A 167 4.61 20.37 -22.17
C MET A 167 5.74 19.39 -22.46
N PHE A 168 5.77 18.23 -21.79
CA PHE A 168 6.80 17.21 -21.96
C PHE A 168 6.20 15.93 -22.56
N LYS A 169 6.98 15.14 -23.32
CA LYS A 169 6.54 13.80 -23.79
C LYS A 169 6.50 12.79 -22.64
N GLY A 170 7.30 13.03 -21.59
CA GLY A 170 7.45 12.14 -20.43
C GLY A 170 8.38 10.96 -20.67
N SER A 171 9.13 10.91 -21.79
CA SER A 171 10.02 9.79 -22.13
C SER A 171 11.16 9.66 -21.13
N TYR A 172 11.77 10.79 -20.76
CA TYR A 172 12.83 10.83 -19.77
C TYR A 172 12.30 10.45 -18.39
N PHE A 173 11.15 10.99 -18.00
CA PHE A 173 10.51 10.68 -16.72
C PHE A 173 10.18 9.19 -16.61
N ASN A 174 9.58 8.60 -17.64
CA ASN A 174 9.33 7.15 -17.72
C ASN A 174 10.63 6.36 -17.54
N GLN A 175 11.71 6.76 -18.22
CA GLN A 175 13.00 6.09 -18.11
C GLN A 175 13.57 6.16 -16.69
N THR A 176 13.43 7.28 -15.98
CA THR A 176 13.90 7.38 -14.59
C THR A 176 13.15 6.44 -13.65
N ILE A 177 11.82 6.35 -13.74
CA ILE A 177 11.01 5.45 -12.91
C ILE A 177 11.31 4.00 -13.27
N TYR A 178 11.37 3.67 -14.57
CA TYR A 178 11.74 2.34 -15.04
C TYR A 178 13.16 1.95 -14.58
N SER A 179 14.12 2.88 -14.57
CA SER A 179 15.47 2.60 -14.08
C SER A 179 15.52 2.28 -12.57
N THR A 180 14.52 2.71 -11.81
CA THR A 180 14.43 2.47 -10.36
C THR A 180 13.76 1.14 -10.04
N PHE A 181 12.66 0.81 -10.72
CA PHE A 181 11.82 -0.36 -10.42
C PHE A 181 11.97 -1.51 -11.41
N GLY A 182 12.53 -1.29 -12.59
CA GLY A 182 12.60 -2.30 -13.66
C GLY A 182 11.22 -2.80 -14.09
N ASP A 183 11.19 -4.03 -14.60
CA ASP A 183 9.95 -4.72 -14.97
C ASP A 183 9.34 -5.50 -13.79
N THR A 184 9.24 -4.82 -12.63
CA THR A 184 8.60 -5.38 -11.43
C THR A 184 7.09 -5.12 -11.45
N TYR A 185 6.33 -6.11 -10.98
CA TYR A 185 4.89 -6.01 -10.80
C TYR A 185 4.56 -5.70 -9.34
N ILE A 186 3.40 -5.09 -9.08
CA ILE A 186 2.95 -4.78 -7.72
C ILE A 186 2.88 -6.06 -6.87
N GLU A 187 2.48 -7.16 -7.49
CA GLU A 187 2.36 -8.48 -6.88
C GLU A 187 3.71 -9.04 -6.40
N ASP A 188 4.83 -8.58 -6.94
CA ASP A 188 6.18 -9.02 -6.55
C ASP A 188 6.75 -8.25 -5.35
N LEU A 189 6.00 -7.28 -4.80
CA LEU A 189 6.44 -6.49 -3.65
C LEU A 189 6.34 -7.29 -2.35
N TRP A 190 7.27 -7.07 -1.42
CA TRP A 190 7.27 -7.80 -0.16
C TRP A 190 6.10 -7.47 0.76
N LEU A 191 5.59 -6.24 0.66
CA LEU A 191 4.45 -5.75 1.41
C LEU A 191 3.29 -5.52 0.45
N PRO A 192 2.03 -5.82 0.88
CA PRO A 192 0.85 -5.36 0.18
C PRO A 192 0.94 -3.85 -0.11
N TYR A 193 0.78 -3.50 -1.37
CA TYR A 193 0.95 -2.15 -1.86
C TYR A 193 -0.23 -1.76 -2.76
N PHE A 194 -0.65 -0.50 -2.66
CA PHE A 194 -1.53 0.10 -3.65
C PHE A 194 -1.10 1.52 -4.02
N THR A 195 -1.48 1.93 -5.22
CA THR A 195 -1.37 3.32 -5.69
C THR A 195 -2.66 3.77 -6.35
N ILE A 196 -2.88 5.08 -6.40
CA ILE A 196 -4.10 5.66 -6.98
C ILE A 196 -3.75 6.52 -8.18
N THR A 197 -4.61 6.44 -9.20
CA THR A 197 -4.62 7.36 -10.34
C THR A 197 -6.01 7.97 -10.51
N THR A 198 -6.05 9.12 -11.17
CA THR A 198 -7.29 9.71 -11.67
C THR A 198 -7.53 9.20 -13.09
N ASP A 199 -8.61 8.45 -13.29
CA ASP A 199 -9.03 8.02 -14.62
C ASP A 199 -9.90 9.12 -15.24
N ILE A 200 -9.38 9.79 -16.28
CA ILE A 200 -10.11 10.87 -16.96
C ILE A 200 -11.03 10.36 -18.07
N THR A 201 -10.87 9.10 -18.50
CA THR A 201 -11.78 8.48 -19.46
C THR A 201 -13.11 8.15 -18.80
N ALA A 202 -13.06 7.58 -17.60
CA ALA A 202 -14.24 7.22 -16.81
C ALA A 202 -14.60 8.25 -15.72
N SER A 203 -13.77 9.27 -15.50
CA SER A 203 -13.96 10.28 -14.44
C SER A 203 -14.07 9.70 -13.03
N VAL A 204 -13.26 8.68 -12.74
CA VAL A 204 -13.28 7.98 -11.44
C VAL A 204 -11.88 7.84 -10.84
N MET A 205 -11.85 7.64 -9.52
CA MET A 205 -10.64 7.19 -8.82
C MET A 205 -10.37 5.72 -9.16
N ARG A 206 -9.14 5.42 -9.60
CA ARG A 206 -8.71 4.04 -9.87
C ARG A 206 -7.62 3.62 -8.89
N ILE A 207 -7.86 2.49 -8.21
CA ILE A 207 -6.92 1.90 -7.25
C ILE A 207 -6.18 0.76 -7.96
N HIS A 208 -4.85 0.78 -7.90
CA HIS A 208 -3.98 -0.22 -8.50
C HIS A 208 -3.31 -1.04 -7.41
N THR A 209 -3.71 -2.31 -7.30
CA THR A 209 -3.10 -3.31 -6.41
C THR A 209 -2.38 -4.42 -7.18
N HIS A 210 -2.39 -4.35 -8.52
CA HIS A 210 -1.84 -5.39 -9.39
C HIS A 210 -1.37 -4.79 -10.72
N GLY A 211 -0.38 -5.41 -11.36
CA GLY A 211 0.17 -5.02 -12.65
C GLY A 211 1.49 -4.24 -12.56
N SER A 212 1.89 -3.58 -13.65
CA SER A 212 3.22 -3.00 -13.78
C SER A 212 3.46 -1.84 -12.82
N LEU A 213 4.41 -2.01 -11.90
CA LEU A 213 4.68 -1.07 -10.81
C LEU A 213 5.09 0.30 -11.33
N TRP A 214 6.10 0.35 -12.21
CA TRP A 214 6.62 1.61 -12.74
C TRP A 214 5.56 2.39 -13.52
N ARG A 215 4.66 1.69 -14.25
CA ARG A 215 3.58 2.31 -15.03
C ARG A 215 2.58 2.99 -14.11
N TYR A 216 2.07 2.31 -13.09
CA TYR A 216 1.07 2.91 -12.22
C TYR A 216 1.64 3.97 -11.28
N ILE A 217 2.91 3.86 -10.88
CA ILE A 217 3.61 4.97 -10.21
C ILE A 217 3.71 6.17 -11.16
N ARG A 218 4.11 5.96 -12.41
CA ARG A 218 4.15 7.03 -13.42
C ARG A 218 2.78 7.67 -13.61
N GLY A 219 1.73 6.87 -13.77
CA GLY A 219 0.36 7.35 -13.86
C GLY A 219 -0.02 8.20 -12.65
N SER A 220 0.28 7.70 -11.45
CA SER A 220 0.01 8.39 -10.18
C SER A 220 0.82 9.68 -10.02
N MET A 221 1.89 9.89 -10.78
CA MET A 221 2.72 11.10 -10.80
C MET A 221 2.49 11.98 -12.06
N SER A 222 1.45 11.71 -12.85
CA SER A 222 1.18 12.41 -14.11
C SER A 222 0.35 13.68 -13.91
N LEU A 223 1.02 14.81 -13.65
CA LEU A 223 0.37 16.11 -13.51
C LEU A 223 -0.14 16.63 -14.86
N SER A 224 -1.38 17.12 -14.86
CA SER A 224 -2.05 17.73 -16.01
C SER A 224 -1.24 18.90 -16.57
N GLY A 225 -1.15 18.98 -17.90
CA GLY A 225 -0.33 19.97 -18.62
C GLY A 225 1.19 19.74 -18.55
N TYR A 226 1.69 19.03 -17.53
CA TYR A 226 3.11 18.70 -17.41
C TYR A 226 3.48 17.47 -18.24
N MET A 227 2.78 16.36 -18.05
CA MET A 227 2.98 15.10 -18.78
C MET A 227 1.69 14.61 -19.43
N PRO A 228 1.77 13.84 -20.53
CA PRO A 228 0.57 13.31 -21.16
C PRO A 228 -0.03 12.23 -20.25
N PRO A 229 -1.37 12.09 -20.22
CA PRO A 229 -2.02 10.99 -19.53
C PRO A 229 -1.39 9.64 -19.88
N LEU A 230 -1.24 8.75 -18.90
CA LEU A 230 -0.74 7.41 -19.16
C LEU A 230 -1.88 6.60 -19.77
N CYS A 231 -1.70 6.10 -20.98
CA CYS A 231 -2.62 5.11 -21.52
C CYS A 231 -2.37 3.75 -20.87
N ASP A 232 -3.40 3.21 -20.22
CA ASP A 232 -3.39 1.89 -19.61
C ASP A 232 -3.50 0.81 -20.71
N PRO A 233 -2.53 -0.11 -20.82
CA PRO A 233 -2.58 -1.14 -21.86
C PRO A 233 -3.68 -2.19 -21.62
N THR A 234 -4.32 -2.20 -20.44
CA THR A 234 -5.34 -3.21 -20.11
C THR A 234 -6.71 -2.88 -20.72
N ASP A 235 -7.09 -1.61 -20.75
CA ASP A 235 -8.40 -1.14 -21.22
C ASP A 235 -8.34 0.12 -22.10
N GLY A 236 -7.16 0.71 -22.29
CA GLY A 236 -6.98 1.93 -23.07
C GLY A 236 -7.34 3.22 -22.34
N HIS A 237 -7.65 3.16 -21.04
CA HIS A 237 -8.04 4.33 -20.27
C HIS A 237 -6.86 5.28 -20.03
N LEU A 238 -7.17 6.57 -19.89
CA LEU A 238 -6.19 7.63 -19.70
C LEU A 238 -6.07 7.99 -18.22
N LEU A 239 -4.87 7.82 -17.67
CA LEU A 239 -4.59 7.98 -16.24
C LEU A 239 -3.73 9.22 -15.96
N LEU A 240 -4.14 10.00 -14.97
CA LEU A 240 -3.41 11.14 -14.41
C LEU A 240 -3.10 10.92 -12.91
N ASP A 241 -2.40 11.89 -12.33
CA ASP A 241 -2.01 11.91 -10.91
C ASP A 241 -3.22 11.61 -10.01
N GLY A 242 -3.03 10.73 -9.03
CA GLY A 242 -4.11 10.35 -8.11
C GLY A 242 -4.50 11.48 -7.15
N GLY A 243 -3.64 12.50 -7.01
CA GLY A 243 -3.84 13.63 -6.12
C GLY A 243 -5.08 14.46 -6.46
N TYR A 244 -5.54 14.45 -7.72
CA TYR A 244 -6.74 15.20 -8.13
C TYR A 244 -8.01 14.64 -7.47
N VAL A 245 -8.08 13.33 -7.21
CA VAL A 245 -9.25 12.68 -6.60
C VAL A 245 -9.04 12.38 -5.12
N ASN A 246 -7.86 11.90 -4.74
CA ASN A 246 -7.55 11.50 -3.37
C ASN A 246 -6.04 11.56 -3.14
N ASN A 247 -5.54 12.67 -2.56
CA ASN A 247 -4.09 12.85 -2.32
C ASN A 247 -3.58 12.14 -1.07
N LEU A 248 -4.47 11.67 -0.19
CA LEU A 248 -4.11 10.96 1.05
C LEU A 248 -5.11 9.83 1.34
N PRO A 249 -4.95 8.65 0.70
CA PRO A 249 -5.99 7.62 0.66
C PRO A 249 -6.05 6.71 1.89
N ALA A 250 -6.29 7.32 3.06
CA ALA A 250 -6.50 6.61 4.31
C ALA A 250 -7.82 5.81 4.30
N ASP A 251 -8.83 6.27 3.56
CA ASP A 251 -10.09 5.58 3.35
C ASP A 251 -9.91 4.26 2.56
N VAL A 252 -9.09 4.28 1.50
CA VAL A 252 -8.74 3.08 0.73
C VAL A 252 -7.96 2.09 1.60
N MET A 253 -6.98 2.60 2.37
CA MET A 253 -6.22 1.78 3.31
C MET A 253 -7.12 1.09 4.35
N LYS A 254 -8.13 1.79 4.86
CA LYS A 254 -9.13 1.21 5.76
C LYS A 254 -9.92 0.09 5.09
N ARG A 255 -10.33 0.27 3.83
CA ARG A 255 -11.02 -0.76 3.04
C ARG A 255 -10.14 -1.98 2.76
N CYS A 256 -8.82 -1.80 2.69
CA CYS A 256 -7.85 -2.90 2.59
C CYS A 256 -7.70 -3.71 3.90
N GLY A 257 -8.40 -3.34 4.98
CA GLY A 257 -8.40 -4.09 6.24
C GLY A 257 -7.37 -3.62 7.26
N ALA A 258 -6.74 -2.46 7.06
CA ALA A 258 -5.90 -1.86 8.10
C ALA A 258 -6.76 -1.42 9.29
N LYS A 259 -6.35 -1.84 10.50
CA LYS A 259 -6.99 -1.41 11.75
C LYS A 259 -6.43 -0.08 12.23
N TYR A 260 -5.13 0.11 12.05
CA TYR A 260 -4.41 1.33 12.41
C TYR A 260 -3.78 1.91 11.17
N ILE A 261 -3.96 3.21 10.94
CA ILE A 261 -3.49 3.88 9.74
C ILE A 261 -2.65 5.07 10.14
N LEU A 262 -1.42 5.12 9.65
CA LEU A 262 -0.56 6.30 9.71
C LEU A 262 -0.66 7.01 8.37
N ALA A 263 -1.22 8.22 8.34
CA ALA A 263 -1.43 8.98 7.11
C ALA A 263 -0.49 10.19 7.08
N ILE A 264 0.51 10.16 6.21
CA ILE A 264 1.54 11.20 6.10
C ILE A 264 1.22 12.13 4.94
N ASP A 265 0.88 13.37 5.25
CA ASP A 265 0.57 14.41 4.27
C ASP A 265 1.79 15.29 3.98
N VAL A 266 2.07 15.46 2.68
CA VAL A 266 3.14 16.32 2.17
C VAL A 266 2.64 17.30 1.09
N GLY A 267 1.33 17.46 0.96
CA GLY A 267 0.68 18.30 -0.04
C GLY A 267 0.94 19.79 0.17
N SER A 268 0.74 20.59 -0.87
CA SER A 268 0.68 22.06 -0.75
C SER A 268 -0.53 22.50 0.08
N GLN A 269 -0.34 23.57 0.86
CA GLN A 269 -1.45 24.31 1.43
C GLN A 269 -1.71 25.52 0.55
N ASP A 270 -2.97 25.73 0.21
CA ASP A 270 -3.41 26.91 -0.50
C ASP A 270 -3.55 28.07 0.49
N ASP A 271 -3.11 29.26 0.07
CA ASP A 271 -3.38 30.49 0.83
C ASP A 271 -4.88 30.78 0.82
N MET A 272 -5.48 30.78 2.00
CA MET A 272 -6.90 31.10 2.21
C MET A 272 -7.14 32.59 2.49
N ASP A 273 -6.06 33.35 2.75
CA ASP A 273 -6.08 34.79 2.96
C ASP A 273 -6.14 35.53 1.61
N LEU A 274 -7.30 35.47 0.96
CA LEU A 274 -7.58 36.14 -0.30
C LEU A 274 -8.24 37.50 -0.04
N THR A 275 -7.89 38.50 -0.84
CA THR A 275 -8.48 39.83 -0.72
C THR A 275 -9.94 39.81 -1.20
N ASN A 276 -10.86 40.26 -0.36
CA ASN A 276 -12.24 40.53 -0.78
C ASN A 276 -12.26 41.81 -1.62
N TYR A 277 -12.55 41.69 -2.91
CA TYR A 277 -12.60 42.78 -3.88
C TYR A 277 -14.03 43.16 -4.32
N GLY A 278 -15.07 42.54 -3.74
CA GLY A 278 -16.47 42.75 -4.14
C GLY A 278 -16.90 41.86 -5.30
N ASP A 279 -17.86 42.33 -6.11
CA ASP A 279 -18.54 41.55 -7.16
C ASP A 279 -17.87 41.63 -8.54
N ASP A 280 -16.99 42.62 -8.76
CA ASP A 280 -16.27 42.81 -10.02
C ASP A 280 -14.77 43.05 -9.80
N LEU A 281 -13.96 42.57 -10.74
CA LEU A 281 -12.51 42.71 -10.70
C LEU A 281 -11.95 43.13 -12.05
N SER A 282 -11.40 44.33 -12.11
CA SER A 282 -10.70 44.83 -13.30
C SER A 282 -9.25 44.35 -13.33
N GLY A 283 -8.86 43.69 -14.42
CA GLY A 283 -7.46 43.30 -14.66
C GLY A 283 -6.51 44.50 -14.74
N TRP A 284 -7.00 45.66 -15.21
CA TRP A 284 -6.24 46.90 -15.21
C TRP A 284 -5.98 47.42 -13.79
N TRP A 285 -6.95 47.26 -12.88
CA TRP A 285 -6.77 47.59 -11.48
C TRP A 285 -5.75 46.68 -10.80
N LEU A 286 -5.77 45.36 -11.09
CA LEU A 286 -4.73 44.43 -10.61
C LEU A 286 -3.33 44.83 -11.09
N LEU A 287 -3.20 45.27 -12.35
CA LEU A 287 -1.93 45.72 -12.89
C LEU A 287 -1.41 46.97 -12.15
N LEU A 288 -2.29 47.92 -11.86
CA LEU A 288 -1.95 49.11 -11.06
C LEU A 288 -1.56 48.74 -9.63
N LYS A 289 -2.25 47.77 -9.02
CA LYS A 289 -1.95 47.25 -7.68
C LYS A 289 -0.67 46.42 -7.60
N ARG A 290 -0.03 46.12 -8.73
CA ARG A 290 1.29 45.49 -8.80
C ARG A 290 2.44 46.49 -8.71
N LEU A 291 2.15 47.81 -8.76
CA LEU A 291 3.16 48.86 -8.64
C LEU A 291 3.65 49.00 -7.19
N PRO A 292 4.94 49.32 -6.97
CA PRO A 292 5.60 49.26 -5.65
C PRO A 292 5.04 50.23 -4.60
N PHE A 293 4.22 51.20 -5.01
CA PHE A 293 3.62 52.22 -4.14
C PHE A 293 2.20 51.89 -3.66
N THR A 294 1.72 50.67 -3.92
CA THR A 294 0.34 50.27 -3.62
C THR A 294 0.27 49.07 -2.68
N SER A 295 -0.87 48.94 -1.99
CA SER A 295 -1.17 47.79 -1.13
C SER A 295 -1.24 46.51 -1.99
N PRO A 296 -0.44 45.46 -1.70
CA PRO A 296 -0.50 44.22 -2.45
C PRO A 296 -1.86 43.55 -2.26
N VAL A 297 -2.49 43.19 -3.38
CA VAL A 297 -3.78 42.48 -3.40
C VAL A 297 -3.52 41.01 -3.69
N LYS A 298 -4.09 40.12 -2.88
CA LYS A 298 -3.97 38.67 -3.05
C LYS A 298 -5.21 38.15 -3.75
N VAL A 299 -5.14 38.05 -5.09
CA VAL A 299 -6.18 37.41 -5.90
C VAL A 299 -5.58 36.21 -6.64
N PRO A 300 -6.24 35.05 -6.67
CA PRO A 300 -5.79 33.90 -7.45
C PRO A 300 -5.69 34.25 -8.94
N ASN A 301 -4.60 33.85 -9.60
CA ASN A 301 -4.49 33.97 -11.05
C ASN A 301 -5.25 32.82 -11.75
N LEU A 302 -5.38 32.88 -13.09
CA LEU A 302 -6.10 31.85 -13.85
C LEU A 302 -5.53 30.43 -13.63
N PRO A 303 -4.20 30.19 -13.72
CA PRO A 303 -3.61 28.90 -13.32
C PRO A 303 -3.95 28.45 -11.90
N ASP A 304 -3.94 29.34 -10.91
CA ASP A 304 -4.26 29.04 -9.52
C ASP A 304 -5.72 28.59 -9.39
N ILE A 305 -6.64 29.28 -10.06
CA ILE A 305 -8.07 28.94 -10.08
C ILE A 305 -8.26 27.55 -10.69
N GLN A 306 -7.66 27.28 -11.85
CA GLN A 306 -7.76 25.97 -12.51
C GLN A 306 -7.18 24.84 -11.64
N SER A 307 -6.06 25.10 -10.97
CA SER A 307 -5.47 24.14 -10.01
C SER A 307 -6.43 23.86 -8.85
N ARG A 308 -6.96 24.90 -8.20
CA ARG A 308 -7.91 24.73 -7.07
C ARG A 308 -9.16 23.96 -7.46
N LEU A 309 -9.71 24.24 -8.64
CA LEU A 309 -10.85 23.51 -9.19
C LEU A 309 -10.52 22.02 -9.42
N ALA A 310 -9.32 21.72 -9.93
CA ALA A 310 -8.90 20.35 -10.18
C ALA A 310 -8.74 19.50 -8.90
N TYR A 311 -8.45 20.13 -7.75
CA TYR A 311 -8.25 19.43 -6.46
C TYR A 311 -9.44 19.53 -5.50
N VAL A 312 -10.55 20.17 -5.88
CA VAL A 312 -11.69 20.44 -4.99
C VAL A 312 -12.25 19.17 -4.33
N SER A 313 -12.35 18.07 -5.08
CA SER A 313 -12.85 16.79 -4.57
C SER A 313 -11.88 16.17 -3.56
N CYS A 314 -10.59 16.26 -3.84
CA CYS A 314 -9.52 15.79 -2.97
C CYS A 314 -9.44 16.58 -1.65
N VAL A 315 -9.61 17.91 -1.68
CA VAL A 315 -9.60 18.73 -0.45
C VAL A 315 -10.70 18.28 0.52
N ARG A 316 -11.91 18.02 0.01
CA ARG A 316 -13.01 17.48 0.82
C ARG A 316 -12.65 16.14 1.46
N GLN A 317 -12.12 15.19 0.69
CA GLN A 317 -11.71 13.89 1.22
C GLN A 317 -10.59 14.01 2.26
N LEU A 318 -9.64 14.92 2.06
CA LEU A 318 -8.56 15.17 3.01
C LEU A 318 -9.09 15.72 4.34
N GLU A 319 -10.10 16.60 4.32
CA GLU A 319 -10.76 17.07 5.54
C GLU A 319 -11.49 15.95 6.29
N GLU A 320 -12.16 15.06 5.57
CA GLU A 320 -12.79 13.87 6.16
C GLU A 320 -11.76 12.97 6.84
N VAL A 321 -10.60 12.74 6.20
CA VAL A 321 -9.50 11.96 6.77
C VAL A 321 -8.93 12.62 8.02
N LYS A 322 -8.69 13.93 8.00
CA LYS A 322 -8.17 14.70 9.16
C LYS A 322 -9.09 14.61 10.38
N ASN A 323 -10.40 14.57 10.16
CA ASN A 323 -11.40 14.52 11.22
C ASN A 323 -11.78 13.09 11.63
N SER A 324 -11.12 12.07 11.06
CA SER A 324 -11.50 10.68 11.28
C SER A 324 -10.76 10.02 12.44
N ASP A 325 -11.47 9.22 13.24
CA ASP A 325 -10.89 8.51 14.40
C ASP A 325 -10.06 7.27 14.03
N TYR A 326 -10.05 6.89 12.75
CA TYR A 326 -9.44 5.62 12.30
C TYR A 326 -8.02 5.80 11.75
N CYS A 327 -7.53 7.03 11.61
CA CYS A 327 -6.16 7.29 11.16
C CYS A 327 -5.47 8.38 11.98
N GLU A 328 -4.19 8.21 12.17
CA GLU A 328 -3.31 9.24 12.71
C GLU A 328 -2.81 10.09 11.55
N TYR A 329 -3.33 11.32 11.46
CA TYR A 329 -2.88 12.30 10.48
C TYR A 329 -1.58 12.96 10.93
N ILE A 330 -0.55 12.89 10.09
CA ILE A 330 0.77 13.45 10.37
C ILE A 330 1.20 14.32 9.21
N ARG A 331 1.58 15.57 9.50
CA ARG A 331 2.09 16.51 8.50
C ARG A 331 3.42 17.10 8.96
N PRO A 332 4.55 16.71 8.33
CA PRO A 332 5.85 17.33 8.61
C PRO A 332 5.87 18.84 8.26
N PRO A 333 6.73 19.65 8.91
CA PRO A 333 6.84 21.08 8.65
C PRO A 333 7.68 21.37 7.38
N ILE A 334 7.08 21.10 6.22
CA ILE A 334 7.75 21.15 4.89
C ILE A 334 7.19 22.24 3.97
N ASP A 335 6.36 23.15 4.49
CA ASP A 335 5.71 24.19 3.69
C ASP A 335 6.70 25.18 3.06
N LYS A 336 7.90 25.33 3.64
CA LYS A 336 8.99 26.15 3.09
C LYS A 336 9.56 25.66 1.74
N TYR A 337 9.30 24.41 1.36
CA TYR A 337 9.84 23.84 0.12
C TYR A 337 8.81 23.86 -1.01
N THR A 338 9.24 24.08 -2.24
CA THR A 338 8.34 23.99 -3.40
C THR A 338 8.22 22.54 -3.92
N THR A 339 7.16 22.26 -4.67
CA THR A 339 6.88 20.91 -5.20
C THR A 339 7.91 20.39 -6.21
N LEU A 340 8.71 21.28 -6.81
CA LEU A 340 9.75 20.93 -7.79
C LEU A 340 11.18 21.00 -7.23
N GLN A 341 11.35 21.26 -5.93
CA GLN A 341 12.66 21.46 -5.29
C GLN A 341 13.41 20.16 -4.96
N PHE A 342 13.60 19.28 -5.94
CA PHE A 342 14.23 17.96 -5.73
C PHE A 342 15.72 18.05 -5.30
N GLY A 343 16.36 19.21 -5.46
CA GLY A 343 17.74 19.45 -5.01
C GLY A 343 17.91 19.47 -3.49
N SER A 344 16.85 19.74 -2.73
CA SER A 344 16.88 19.80 -1.27
C SER A 344 16.52 18.46 -0.60
N PHE A 345 16.71 17.33 -1.30
CA PHE A 345 16.29 16.00 -0.83
C PHE A 345 16.75 15.70 0.61
N ASP A 346 18.04 15.88 0.91
CA ASP A 346 18.59 15.52 2.22
C ASP A 346 18.00 16.38 3.34
N GLU A 347 17.83 17.68 3.09
CA GLU A 347 17.24 18.63 4.03
C GLU A 347 15.77 18.27 4.34
N ILE A 348 14.97 18.02 3.30
CA ILE A 348 13.55 17.66 3.44
C ILE A 348 13.40 16.31 4.17
N LYS A 349 14.27 15.34 3.85
CA LYS A 349 14.31 14.04 4.52
C LYS A 349 14.65 14.18 6.01
N ASP A 350 15.63 15.02 6.35
CA ASP A 350 15.99 15.26 7.75
C ASP A 350 14.88 15.97 8.53
N VAL A 351 14.15 16.91 7.90
CA VAL A 351 12.94 17.52 8.48
C VAL A 351 11.89 16.46 8.79
N GLY A 352 11.61 15.55 7.85
CA GLY A 352 10.68 14.45 8.06
C GLY A 352 11.11 13.53 9.23
N TYR A 353 12.38 13.16 9.28
CA TYR A 353 12.93 12.31 10.34
C TYR A 353 12.84 12.97 11.73
N ASN A 354 13.27 14.23 11.85
CA ASN A 354 13.25 14.95 13.12
C ASN A 354 11.81 15.16 13.62
N HIS A 355 10.89 15.49 12.71
CA HIS A 355 9.48 15.61 13.04
C HIS A 355 8.89 14.28 13.52
N GLY A 356 9.09 13.20 12.76
CA GLY A 356 8.64 11.86 13.14
C GLY A 356 9.20 11.43 14.49
N LYS A 357 10.49 11.63 14.73
CA LYS A 357 11.12 11.28 16.02
C LYS A 357 10.48 12.01 17.20
N THR A 358 10.26 13.32 17.07
CA THR A 358 9.58 14.12 18.10
C THR A 358 8.13 13.67 18.29
N PHE A 359 7.40 13.43 17.20
CA PHE A 359 6.02 12.98 17.21
C PHE A 359 5.87 11.64 17.94
N PHE A 360 6.60 10.61 17.53
CA PHE A 360 6.52 9.28 18.14
C PHE A 360 7.04 9.28 19.58
N THR A 361 8.08 10.06 19.89
CA THR A 361 8.56 10.22 21.28
C THR A 361 7.51 10.89 22.16
N GLY A 362 6.85 11.94 21.67
CA GLY A 362 5.78 12.64 22.38
C GLY A 362 4.59 11.72 22.64
N MET A 363 4.19 10.94 21.63
CA MET A 363 3.13 9.95 21.74
C MET A 363 3.45 8.85 22.78
N MET A 364 4.68 8.33 22.79
CA MET A 364 5.13 7.37 23.82
C MET A 364 5.10 7.97 25.23
N LYS A 365 5.59 9.21 25.40
CA LYS A 365 5.60 9.90 26.70
C LYS A 365 4.21 10.26 27.22
N GLY A 366 3.27 10.56 26.32
CA GLY A 366 1.88 10.88 26.66
C GLY A 366 1.04 9.67 27.08
N GLY A 367 1.62 8.46 27.18
CA GLY A 367 0.90 7.22 27.47
C GLY A 367 -0.05 6.78 26.35
N ALA A 368 -0.06 7.51 25.22
CA ALA A 368 -0.81 7.20 24.02
C ALA A 368 -0.05 6.17 23.17
N TYR A 369 0.34 5.04 23.77
CA TYR A 369 0.93 3.95 23.00
C TYR A 369 -0.03 3.55 21.89
N PRO A 370 0.44 3.48 20.64
CA PRO A 370 -0.28 2.79 19.59
C PRO A 370 -0.67 1.42 20.16
N PRO A 371 -1.93 0.99 20.04
CA PRO A 371 -2.40 -0.17 20.81
C PRO A 371 -1.62 -1.47 20.58
N PHE A 372 -0.85 -1.56 19.48
CA PHE A 372 0.02 -2.68 19.12
C PHE A 372 1.41 -2.67 19.80
N LEU A 373 1.80 -1.59 20.47
CA LEU A 373 2.99 -1.51 21.35
C LEU A 373 2.63 -1.70 22.83
N ARG A 374 1.35 -1.95 23.15
CA ARG A 374 0.91 -2.21 24.53
C ARG A 374 1.26 -3.64 24.92
N SER A 375 1.96 -3.82 26.04
CA SER A 375 2.16 -5.14 26.62
C SER A 375 0.80 -5.80 26.95
N PRO A 376 0.70 -7.14 26.92
CA PRO A 376 -0.51 -7.86 27.33
C PRO A 376 -1.01 -7.43 28.72
N ASP A 377 -0.10 -7.15 29.66
CA ASP A 377 -0.41 -6.73 31.03
C ASP A 377 -1.11 -5.37 31.11
N MET A 378 -0.82 -4.45 30.17
CA MET A 378 -1.51 -3.16 30.08
C MET A 378 -2.92 -3.26 29.48
N GLN A 379 -3.25 -4.35 28.79
CA GLN A 379 -4.62 -4.59 28.30
C GLN A 379 -5.54 -5.09 29.43
N VAL A 380 -5.02 -5.92 30.34
CA VAL A 380 -5.78 -6.50 31.46
C VAL A 380 -6.23 -5.42 32.45
N SER A 381 -5.33 -4.51 32.84
CA SER A 381 -5.62 -3.45 33.83
C SER A 381 -6.73 -2.46 33.39
N ARG A 382 -6.89 -2.25 32.09
CA ARG A 382 -7.95 -1.37 31.55
C ARG A 382 -9.26 -2.11 31.24
N ILE A 383 -9.21 -3.43 31.02
CA ILE A 383 -10.42 -4.27 30.96
C ILE A 383 -11.04 -4.39 32.36
N GLU A 384 -10.23 -4.51 33.40
CA GLU A 384 -10.70 -4.46 34.79
C GLU A 384 -11.28 -3.10 35.17
N SER A 385 -10.67 -1.99 34.72
CA SER A 385 -11.22 -0.65 34.97
C SER A 385 -12.45 -0.31 34.12
N ARG A 386 -12.66 -0.95 32.96
CA ARG A 386 -13.91 -0.83 32.16
C ARG A 386 -15.02 -1.74 32.65
N LYS A 387 -14.72 -2.89 33.26
CA LYS A 387 -15.73 -3.78 33.85
C LYS A 387 -16.48 -3.14 35.01
N SER A 388 -15.93 -2.11 35.65
CA SER A 388 -16.60 -1.39 36.73
C SER A 388 -17.60 -0.31 36.25
N THR A 389 -17.70 -0.02 34.94
CA THR A 389 -18.51 1.13 34.48
C THR A 389 -19.34 0.94 33.21
N THR A 390 -19.45 -0.24 32.61
CA THR A 390 -20.38 -0.41 31.47
C THR A 390 -21.05 -1.78 31.45
N THR A 391 -22.38 -1.72 31.37
CA THR A 391 -23.34 -2.80 31.13
C THR A 391 -22.89 -3.71 29.98
N GLN A 392 -23.10 -5.02 30.15
CA GLN A 392 -22.69 -6.08 29.25
C GLN A 392 -23.20 -5.86 27.81
N SER A 393 -22.34 -5.41 26.90
CA SER A 393 -22.51 -5.62 25.46
C SER A 393 -21.47 -6.65 25.00
N THR A 394 -21.93 -7.86 24.68
CA THR A 394 -21.10 -8.95 24.16
C THR A 394 -20.70 -8.67 22.70
N SER A 395 -19.65 -7.89 22.50
CA SER A 395 -19.00 -7.72 21.20
C SER A 395 -18.03 -8.89 21.00
N TYR A 396 -18.46 -9.93 20.28
CA TYR A 396 -17.56 -11.01 19.85
C TYR A 396 -16.68 -10.52 18.70
N THR A 397 -15.36 -10.70 18.82
CA THR A 397 -14.39 -10.41 17.77
C THR A 397 -14.30 -11.60 16.80
N PHE A 398 -13.89 -11.39 15.54
CA PHE A 398 -13.74 -12.46 14.53
C PHE A 398 -12.84 -13.62 15.02
N THR A 399 -11.81 -13.30 15.81
CA THR A 399 -10.94 -14.27 16.47
C THR A 399 -11.67 -15.14 17.50
N ASP A 400 -12.65 -14.60 18.23
CA ASP A 400 -13.43 -15.36 19.20
C ASP A 400 -14.34 -16.38 18.50
N LEU A 401 -14.91 -15.99 17.37
CA LEU A 401 -15.70 -16.88 16.51
C LEU A 401 -14.81 -17.96 15.87
N ALA A 402 -13.63 -17.61 15.35
CA ALA A 402 -12.70 -18.59 14.79
C ALA A 402 -12.23 -19.60 15.85
N GLN A 403 -11.96 -19.15 17.09
CA GLN A 403 -11.61 -20.04 18.21
C GLN A 403 -12.77 -20.94 18.65
N MET A 404 -14.00 -20.42 18.61
CA MET A 404 -15.21 -21.21 18.90
C MET A 404 -15.47 -22.29 17.85
N VAL A 405 -15.26 -21.98 16.56
CA VAL A 405 -15.51 -22.89 15.44
C VAL A 405 -14.36 -23.90 15.26
N CYS A 406 -13.12 -23.51 15.53
CA CYS A 406 -11.93 -24.36 15.39
C CYS A 406 -11.57 -25.15 16.65
N LYS A 407 -12.44 -25.21 17.67
CA LYS A 407 -12.22 -26.07 18.84
C LYS A 407 -12.26 -27.55 18.42
N VAL A 408 -11.08 -28.11 18.18
CA VAL A 408 -10.92 -29.57 18.06
C VAL A 408 -11.34 -30.18 19.40
N GLN A 409 -12.38 -31.01 19.39
CA GLN A 409 -12.79 -31.78 20.56
C GLN A 409 -11.64 -32.71 20.97
N ARG A 410 -10.87 -32.32 22.00
CA ARG A 410 -9.96 -33.24 22.66
C ARG A 410 -10.79 -34.20 23.49
N LYS A 411 -10.91 -35.45 23.04
CA LYS A 411 -11.43 -36.53 23.91
C LYS A 411 -10.50 -36.63 25.13
N PRO A 412 -11.02 -36.72 26.35
CA PRO A 412 -10.20 -36.97 27.52
C PRO A 412 -9.57 -38.35 27.37
N TYR A 413 -8.24 -38.41 27.40
CA TYR A 413 -7.48 -39.65 27.46
C TYR A 413 -7.79 -40.32 28.81
N SER A 414 -8.59 -41.40 28.78
CA SER A 414 -8.67 -42.34 29.89
C SER A 414 -7.40 -43.16 29.89
N GLY A 415 -6.57 -42.99 30.93
CA GLY A 415 -5.38 -43.80 31.14
C GLY A 415 -5.75 -45.27 31.28
N ALA A 416 -5.15 -46.10 30.45
CA ALA A 416 -4.94 -47.51 30.72
C ALA A 416 -3.44 -47.76 30.48
N SER A 417 -2.78 -48.13 31.57
CA SER A 417 -1.45 -48.72 31.57
C SER A 417 -1.43 -49.95 30.69
N ASP A 418 -0.50 -50.01 29.74
CA ASP A 418 0.13 -51.29 29.45
C ASP A 418 1.59 -51.07 29.11
N SER A 419 2.43 -51.85 29.78
CA SER A 419 3.87 -51.90 29.60
C SER A 419 4.20 -52.91 28.53
N SER A 420 5.01 -52.51 27.55
CA SER A 420 5.91 -53.44 26.88
C SER A 420 7.04 -52.65 26.26
N ASP A 421 8.22 -52.83 26.85
CA ASP A 421 9.51 -52.61 26.21
C ASP A 421 9.52 -53.28 24.83
N ASP A 422 10.03 -52.57 23.82
CA ASP A 422 10.70 -53.20 22.69
C ASP A 422 11.74 -52.22 22.13
N ASP A 423 13.00 -52.61 22.31
CA ASP A 423 14.19 -52.09 21.67
C ASP A 423 14.06 -52.15 20.14
N TYR A 424 14.43 -51.07 19.44
CA TYR A 424 14.91 -51.21 18.06
C TYR A 424 16.11 -50.28 17.81
N GLU A 425 17.19 -50.95 17.43
CA GLU A 425 18.48 -50.41 17.03
C GLU A 425 18.40 -49.51 15.80
N ALA A 426 19.42 -48.67 15.68
CA ALA A 426 19.66 -47.81 14.54
C ALA A 426 20.19 -48.61 13.35
N ASP A 427 19.57 -48.41 12.18
CA ASP A 427 20.21 -48.68 10.89
C ASP A 427 20.13 -47.41 10.02
N GLU A 428 21.31 -46.95 9.62
CA GLU A 428 21.51 -46.04 8.49
C GLU A 428 21.36 -46.84 7.21
N GLU A 429 20.45 -46.46 6.31
CA GLU A 429 20.73 -46.45 4.86
C GLU A 429 19.65 -45.68 4.08
N ASP A 430 20.11 -45.07 2.99
CA ASP A 430 19.41 -44.18 2.07
C ASP A 430 18.02 -44.67 1.61
N THR A 431 17.05 -43.75 1.52
CA THR A 431 16.16 -43.63 0.34
C THR A 431 15.23 -42.42 0.40
N GLN A 432 15.30 -41.65 -0.70
CA GLN A 432 14.26 -40.90 -1.39
C GLN A 432 13.50 -39.75 -0.71
N GLU A 433 13.80 -38.58 -1.27
CA GLU A 433 13.12 -37.31 -1.23
C GLU A 433 11.61 -37.44 -1.59
N VAL A 434 10.75 -37.50 -0.57
CA VAL A 434 9.30 -37.27 -0.75
C VAL A 434 8.96 -35.87 -0.24
N GLY A 435 8.96 -34.91 -1.16
CA GLY A 435 8.44 -33.57 -0.92
C GLY A 435 6.91 -33.64 -0.76
N TYR A 436 6.40 -33.17 0.38
CA TYR A 436 4.98 -32.84 0.51
C TYR A 436 4.69 -31.58 -0.32
N ALA A 437 4.37 -31.78 -1.59
CA ALA A 437 3.68 -30.81 -2.43
C ALA A 437 2.26 -31.33 -2.67
N SER A 438 1.26 -30.65 -2.09
CA SER A 438 -0.14 -30.87 -2.47
C SER A 438 -0.40 -30.09 -3.76
N GLU A 439 -0.11 -30.68 -4.91
CA GLU A 439 -0.64 -30.21 -6.19
C GLU A 439 -1.97 -30.92 -6.47
N PRO A 440 -3.08 -30.21 -6.74
CA PRO A 440 -4.19 -30.80 -7.44
C PRO A 440 -3.83 -30.89 -8.92
N SER A 441 -3.90 -32.10 -9.46
CA SER A 441 -3.66 -32.46 -10.86
C SER A 441 -4.51 -31.61 -11.82
N GLY A 442 -3.84 -30.72 -12.55
CA GLY A 442 -4.40 -29.99 -13.68
C GLY A 442 -3.70 -30.42 -14.97
N ASN A 443 -4.45 -31.06 -15.86
CA ASN A 443 -3.97 -31.54 -17.16
C ASN A 443 -3.27 -30.45 -17.97
N ILE A 444 -2.04 -30.75 -18.39
CA ILE A 444 -1.26 -30.00 -19.36
C ILE A 444 -1.87 -30.23 -20.74
N LEU A 445 -2.28 -29.16 -21.42
CA LEU A 445 -2.44 -29.13 -22.87
C LEU A 445 -1.56 -28.02 -23.42
N ASP A 446 -0.57 -28.43 -24.21
CA ASP A 446 0.24 -27.58 -25.08
C ASP A 446 -0.63 -26.82 -26.09
N SER A 447 -0.37 -25.52 -26.26
CA SER A 447 -0.54 -24.86 -27.56
C SER A 447 0.26 -23.56 -27.66
N ASN A 448 0.95 -23.43 -28.78
CA ASN A 448 1.90 -22.39 -29.20
C ASN A 448 1.37 -20.95 -29.28
N HIS A 449 2.28 -20.01 -29.03
CA HIS A 449 2.42 -18.62 -29.56
C HIS A 449 1.20 -17.68 -29.70
N SER A 450 1.12 -16.69 -28.78
CA SER A 450 1.00 -15.23 -29.07
C SER A 450 1.13 -14.42 -27.77
N PRO A 451 1.81 -13.24 -27.73
CA PRO A 451 2.06 -12.49 -26.50
C PRO A 451 0.91 -11.53 -26.23
N LEU A 452 -0.27 -12.06 -25.91
CA LEU A 452 -1.36 -11.27 -25.33
C LEU A 452 -1.81 -11.99 -24.06
N MET A 453 -1.08 -11.73 -22.97
CA MET A 453 -1.46 -12.19 -21.63
C MET A 453 -2.86 -11.67 -21.31
N ARG A 454 -3.84 -12.57 -21.29
CA ARG A 454 -5.19 -12.30 -20.79
C ARG A 454 -5.09 -12.03 -19.29
N ARG A 455 -5.12 -10.75 -18.91
CA ARG A 455 -4.92 -10.26 -17.53
C ARG A 455 -6.24 -10.28 -16.74
N ARG A 456 -6.11 -10.46 -15.43
CA ARG A 456 -7.20 -10.45 -14.44
C ARG A 456 -7.99 -9.14 -14.55
N THR A 457 -9.24 -9.21 -15.02
CA THR A 457 -10.21 -8.14 -14.82
C THR A 457 -10.65 -8.18 -13.36
N GLY A 458 -9.88 -7.51 -12.50
CA GLY A 458 -10.33 -7.19 -11.15
C GLY A 458 -11.53 -6.25 -11.27
N GLY A 459 -12.69 -6.68 -10.76
CA GLY A 459 -13.85 -5.81 -10.64
C GLY A 459 -13.47 -4.55 -9.89
N SER A 460 -13.49 -3.42 -10.60
CA SER A 460 -13.50 -2.11 -9.99
C SER A 460 -14.65 -2.09 -8.97
N LEU A 461 -14.35 -1.80 -7.71
CA LEU A 461 -15.36 -1.44 -6.73
C LEU A 461 -15.84 -0.01 -7.03
N SER A 462 -16.52 0.18 -8.16
CA SER A 462 -17.41 1.32 -8.41
C SER A 462 -18.82 0.90 -8.01
N LEU A 463 -19.42 1.62 -7.07
CA LEU A 463 -20.78 1.37 -6.60
C LEU A 463 -21.84 1.88 -7.59
N SER A 464 -22.98 1.18 -7.53
CA SER A 464 -24.33 1.42 -8.06
C SER A 464 -24.56 1.33 -9.57
N GLU A 465 -25.26 0.27 -10.00
CA GLU A 465 -26.65 0.37 -10.46
C GLU A 465 -27.37 -0.98 -10.37
N ASN A 466 -28.65 -0.92 -9.97
CA ASN A 466 -29.61 -2.02 -9.99
C ASN A 466 -29.97 -2.31 -11.45
N GLU A 467 -30.01 -3.58 -11.86
CA GLU A 467 -30.94 -4.12 -12.86
C GLU A 467 -30.76 -5.66 -12.85
N LEU A 468 -31.68 -6.37 -12.19
CA LEU A 468 -32.82 -7.09 -12.78
C LEU A 468 -32.40 -8.29 -13.62
N GLU A 469 -32.85 -9.44 -13.13
CA GLU A 469 -32.80 -10.76 -13.75
C GLU A 469 -33.33 -10.73 -15.19
N SER A 470 -32.62 -11.38 -16.11
CA SER A 470 -33.28 -12.06 -17.21
C SER A 470 -32.47 -13.29 -17.60
N GLU A 471 -33.18 -14.41 -17.57
CA GLU A 471 -32.71 -15.76 -17.80
C GLU A 471 -32.06 -15.97 -19.18
N SER A 472 -31.24 -17.01 -19.19
CA SER A 472 -30.68 -17.68 -20.36
C SER A 472 -31.69 -18.01 -21.44
N GLU A 473 -31.34 -17.76 -22.71
CA GLU A 473 -31.67 -18.70 -23.78
C GLU A 473 -30.52 -18.85 -24.78
N PHE A 474 -30.01 -20.08 -24.82
CA PHE A 474 -29.15 -20.64 -25.85
C PHE A 474 -29.88 -20.64 -27.20
N TYR A 475 -29.31 -20.04 -28.24
CA TYR A 475 -29.43 -20.61 -29.59
C TYR A 475 -28.17 -20.39 -30.41
N SER A 476 -27.59 -21.49 -30.85
CA SER A 476 -26.51 -21.59 -31.80
C SER A 476 -27.02 -21.42 -33.25
N ARG A 477 -26.12 -20.89 -34.09
CA ARG A 477 -25.87 -21.17 -35.52
C ARG A 477 -26.24 -20.09 -36.57
N THR A 478 -25.21 -19.92 -37.40
CA THR A 478 -25.20 -19.71 -38.87
C THR A 478 -25.32 -18.30 -39.44
N SER A 479 -24.14 -17.79 -39.82
CA SER A 479 -23.78 -17.34 -41.18
C SER A 479 -24.81 -16.55 -42.00
N ARG A 480 -24.49 -15.30 -42.32
CA ARG A 480 -24.28 -14.75 -43.68
C ARG A 480 -24.43 -13.21 -43.67
N MET A 481 -23.37 -12.52 -44.08
CA MET A 481 -23.50 -11.32 -44.94
C MET A 481 -24.17 -11.73 -46.26
N PRO A 482 -24.92 -10.87 -46.99
CA PRO A 482 -24.47 -9.53 -47.40
C PRO A 482 -25.54 -8.42 -47.57
N GLN A 483 -25.16 -7.15 -47.38
CA GLN A 483 -24.97 -6.14 -48.44
C GLN A 483 -24.35 -4.88 -47.85
#